data_AF-A0A6B0V9T1-F1
#
_entry.id   AF-A0A6B0V9T1-F1
#
_cell.length_a   1.000
_cell.length_b   1.000
_cell.length_c   1.000
_cell.angle_alpha   90.00
_cell.angle_beta   90.00
_cell.angle_gamma   90.00
#
_symmetry.space_group_name_H-M   'P 1'
#
loop_
_entity.id
_entity.type
_entity.pdbx_description
1 polymer ?
#
loop_
_entity_poly.entity_id
_entity_poly.type
_entity_poly.pdbx_seq_one_letter_code
_entity_poly.pdbx_strand_id
1 'polypeptide(L)'
;MYKISLIIPLTLLLVFNVTSGTPGEDGCWSCLERTLNMICQKEGGTSVHTVDFANCKVNCWKPFFGTPSLQQMTLPPGTRCGFPYKVSCWNAINGCAFSGSCMDVLQHFEQDCGFHSTSCPNCDALVLRDNIIEHLKSTCTARVIQVVEAATSTSTSGSDQRAYLEMKQLLEKIRDDHLYLQTSFNRLSEQANIVSARQHESYETGVTRVVDLILEVRTGLKTDLEARIVSCKTDVSSEVSKLNGSLSIATEKVSRYVRLSSAPREQIWVLEDWRNMTDGALRGTPAVTESPLRSVRGYSVSQVVKMAVDASHVLRFTSYIRFHSGPIDDELEWPFRGVLNFRVVHPKDNMKTVTRREDISRWSPEEYFGRPGHGPNSPYLLYDKTAESLENAGFIVNDKLCLSILS
;
A
#
# COMPACT_ATOMS: atom_id res chain seq x y z
N MET A 1 15.80 18.27 13.95
CA MET A 1 15.94 19.20 12.81
C MET A 1 15.03 18.74 11.69
N TYR A 2 13.82 19.32 11.62
CA TYR A 2 12.77 18.92 10.70
C TYR A 2 12.96 19.62 9.34
N LYS A 3 13.11 18.85 8.26
CA LYS A 3 13.00 19.37 6.89
C LYS A 3 11.51 19.56 6.58
N ILE A 4 11.03 20.79 6.67
CA ILE A 4 9.70 21.18 6.20
C ILE A 4 9.80 21.37 4.68
N SER A 5 9.15 20.47 3.94
CA SER A 5 8.95 20.62 2.50
C SER A 5 7.87 21.67 2.26
N LEU A 6 8.16 22.58 1.33
CA LEU A 6 7.42 23.80 1.04
C LEU A 6 5.93 23.57 0.71
N ILE A 7 5.09 24.35 1.39
CA ILE A 7 3.78 24.80 0.92
C ILE A 7 4.05 25.83 -0.18
N ILE A 8 3.57 25.59 -1.41
CA ILE A 8 3.47 26.63 -2.46
C ILE A 8 2.00 26.67 -2.87
N PRO A 9 1.29 27.74 -2.46
CA PRO A 9 0.66 28.55 -3.51
C PRO A 9 0.68 30.08 -3.28
N LEU A 10 1.44 30.61 -2.31
CA LEU A 10 1.32 32.05 -1.96
C LEU A 10 2.57 32.93 -2.10
N THR A 11 3.75 32.39 -2.47
CA THR A 11 4.98 33.20 -2.61
C THR A 11 5.46 33.41 -4.05
N LEU A 12 4.77 32.88 -5.06
CA LEU A 12 5.21 32.96 -6.47
C LEU A 12 4.50 34.04 -7.31
N LEU A 13 3.63 34.85 -6.71
CA LEU A 13 3.00 36.00 -7.39
C LEU A 13 3.94 37.19 -7.62
N LEU A 14 5.22 37.10 -7.24
CA LEU A 14 6.21 38.18 -7.42
C LEU A 14 7.31 37.89 -8.45
N VAL A 15 7.31 36.73 -9.14
CA VAL A 15 8.43 36.34 -10.03
C VAL A 15 8.15 36.53 -11.54
N PHE A 16 6.94 36.90 -11.95
CA PHE A 16 6.66 37.18 -13.37
C PHE A 16 6.00 38.56 -13.56
N ASN A 17 6.80 39.61 -13.46
CA ASN A 17 6.48 40.86 -14.15
C ASN A 17 6.93 40.71 -15.61
N VAL A 18 6.09 40.08 -16.43
CA VAL A 18 6.29 40.04 -17.89
C VAL A 18 5.85 41.39 -18.44
N THR A 19 6.81 42.22 -18.80
CA THR A 19 6.57 43.42 -19.60
C THR A 19 5.95 43.04 -20.93
N SER A 20 4.82 43.66 -21.25
CA SER A 20 4.08 43.52 -22.50
C SER A 20 4.96 43.84 -23.72
N GLY A 21 5.24 42.82 -24.54
CA GLY A 21 5.98 42.99 -25.79
C GLY A 21 6.03 41.71 -26.63
N THR A 22 5.14 41.63 -27.63
CA THR A 22 5.04 40.66 -28.74
C THR A 22 4.54 39.22 -28.43
N PRO A 23 3.72 38.63 -29.32
CA PRO A 23 2.86 37.48 -29.01
C PRO A 23 3.55 36.16 -29.37
N GLY A 24 3.72 35.29 -28.37
CA GLY A 24 4.09 33.90 -28.62
C GLY A 24 4.92 33.23 -27.55
N GLU A 25 4.59 33.36 -26.26
CA GLU A 25 4.97 32.40 -25.21
C GLU A 25 4.20 32.76 -23.92
N ASP A 26 2.86 32.81 -24.00
CA ASP A 26 2.00 32.89 -22.81
C ASP A 26 2.06 31.56 -22.06
N GLY A 27 2.96 31.46 -21.09
CA GLY A 27 3.12 30.31 -20.19
C GLY A 27 1.92 30.15 -19.27
N CYS A 28 0.80 29.65 -19.78
CA CYS A 28 -0.37 29.34 -18.97
C CYS A 28 -0.05 28.16 -18.03
N TRP A 29 -0.19 28.36 -16.71
CA TRP A 29 -0.02 27.30 -15.70
C TRP A 29 -0.83 26.04 -16.00
N SER A 30 -2.05 26.19 -16.54
CA SER A 30 -2.87 25.04 -16.93
C SER A 30 -2.28 24.24 -18.09
N CYS A 31 -1.54 24.88 -18.99
CA CYS A 31 -0.82 24.22 -20.08
C CYS A 31 0.40 23.45 -19.56
N LEU A 32 1.13 24.03 -18.59
CA LEU A 32 2.25 23.36 -17.94
C LEU A 32 1.80 22.14 -17.14
N GLU A 33 0.77 22.30 -16.31
CA GLU A 33 0.19 21.20 -15.53
C GLU A 33 -0.32 20.07 -16.43
N ARG A 34 -1.04 20.41 -17.51
CA ARG A 34 -1.49 19.44 -18.51
C ARG A 34 -0.33 18.69 -19.14
N THR A 35 0.76 19.38 -19.46
CA THR A 35 1.96 18.78 -20.04
C THR A 35 2.65 17.82 -19.06
N LEU A 36 2.79 18.23 -17.80
CA LEU A 36 3.38 17.39 -16.74
C LEU A 36 2.51 16.16 -16.44
N ASN A 37 1.18 16.31 -16.43
CA ASN A 37 0.26 15.18 -16.29
C ASN A 37 0.38 14.21 -17.46
N MET A 38 0.50 14.68 -18.70
CA MET A 38 0.74 13.82 -19.87
C MET A 38 2.07 13.05 -19.75
N ILE A 39 3.12 13.67 -19.20
CA ILE A 39 4.41 13.00 -18.94
C ILE A 39 4.21 11.88 -17.91
N CYS A 40 3.54 12.16 -16.79
CA CYS A 40 3.24 11.13 -15.78
C CYS A 40 2.41 9.97 -16.34
N GLN A 41 1.43 10.27 -17.20
CA GLN A 41 0.56 9.25 -17.82
C GLN A 41 1.28 8.34 -18.80
N LYS A 42 2.23 8.87 -19.58
CA LYS A 42 3.06 8.06 -20.49
C LYS A 42 3.87 6.98 -19.77
N GLU A 43 4.26 7.24 -18.53
CA GLU A 43 5.03 6.31 -17.68
C GLU A 43 4.14 5.48 -16.73
N GLY A 44 2.84 5.46 -16.99
CA GLY A 44 1.86 4.67 -16.23
C GLY A 44 1.47 5.27 -14.87
N GLY A 45 1.74 6.55 -14.64
CA GLY A 45 1.22 7.32 -13.52
C GLY A 45 -0.14 7.99 -13.83
N THR A 46 -0.75 8.64 -12.84
CA THR A 46 -2.05 9.31 -12.96
C THR A 46 -1.92 10.82 -13.14
N SER A 47 -1.13 11.47 -12.28
CA SER A 47 -0.93 12.91 -12.28
C SER A 47 0.40 13.30 -11.63
N VAL A 48 0.83 14.53 -11.89
CA VAL A 48 2.01 15.12 -11.26
C VAL A 48 1.73 15.44 -9.79
N HIS A 49 2.70 15.13 -8.92
CA HIS A 49 2.69 15.51 -7.51
C HIS A 49 3.61 16.71 -7.27
N THR A 50 4.89 16.59 -7.64
CA THR A 50 5.87 17.67 -7.53
C THR A 50 6.85 17.65 -8.69
N VAL A 51 7.38 18.81 -9.06
CA VAL A 51 8.43 18.96 -10.06
C VAL A 51 9.60 19.73 -9.48
N ASP A 52 10.79 19.24 -9.81
CA ASP A 52 12.06 19.91 -9.60
C ASP A 52 12.69 20.20 -10.98
N PHE A 53 12.41 21.39 -11.50
CA PHE A 53 12.99 21.84 -12.77
C PHE A 53 14.50 22.08 -12.68
N ALA A 54 15.05 22.30 -11.49
CA ALA A 54 16.50 22.51 -11.32
C ALA A 54 17.27 21.21 -11.55
N ASN A 55 16.73 20.08 -11.07
CA ASN A 55 17.35 18.76 -11.20
C ASN A 55 16.71 17.87 -12.28
N CYS A 56 15.85 18.43 -13.12
CA CYS A 56 15.09 17.71 -14.14
C CYS A 56 14.30 16.50 -13.57
N LYS A 57 13.70 16.63 -12.38
CA LYS A 57 12.92 15.55 -11.75
C LYS A 57 11.45 15.88 -11.68
N VAL A 58 10.62 14.86 -11.83
CA VAL A 58 9.18 14.92 -11.58
C VAL A 58 8.76 13.71 -10.75
N ASN A 59 7.94 13.96 -9.73
CA ASN A 59 7.30 12.92 -8.94
C ASN A 59 5.85 12.78 -9.41
N CYS A 60 5.48 11.57 -9.81
CA CYS A 60 4.16 11.23 -10.31
C CYS A 60 3.46 10.30 -9.33
N TRP A 61 2.14 10.43 -9.25
CA TRP A 61 1.29 9.45 -8.60
C TRP A 61 1.17 8.20 -9.47
N LYS A 62 1.33 7.02 -8.88
CA LYS A 62 1.18 5.74 -9.58
C LYS A 62 0.42 4.73 -8.72
N PRO A 63 -0.62 4.07 -9.25
CA PRO A 63 -1.33 3.03 -8.52
C PRO A 63 -0.47 1.77 -8.41
N PHE A 64 -0.19 1.34 -7.18
CA PHE A 64 0.48 0.08 -6.87
C PHE A 64 -0.46 -0.74 -5.97
N PHE A 65 -1.00 -1.85 -6.48
CA PHE A 65 -2.02 -2.68 -5.80
C PHE A 65 -3.18 -1.88 -5.18
N GLY A 66 -3.67 -0.85 -5.90
CA GLY A 66 -4.79 -0.01 -5.43
C GLY A 66 -4.41 1.09 -4.44
N THR A 67 -3.12 1.27 -4.11
CA THR A 67 -2.63 2.38 -3.27
C THR A 67 -1.85 3.41 -4.11
N PRO A 68 -2.03 4.72 -3.87
CA PRO A 68 -1.25 5.74 -4.54
C PRO A 68 0.19 5.71 -4.00
N SER A 69 1.13 5.41 -4.89
CA SER A 69 2.57 5.41 -4.63
C SER A 69 3.24 6.56 -5.39
N LEU A 70 4.32 7.12 -4.83
CA LEU A 70 5.10 8.17 -5.48
C LEU A 70 6.24 7.54 -6.26
N GLN A 71 6.27 7.80 -7.57
CA GLN A 71 7.38 7.43 -8.43
C GLN A 71 8.10 8.68 -8.93
N GLN A 72 9.39 8.78 -8.63
CA GLN A 72 10.25 9.82 -9.20
C GLN A 72 10.78 9.37 -10.57
N MET A 73 10.75 10.27 -11.54
CA MET A 73 11.32 10.07 -12.87
C MET A 73 12.06 11.32 -13.34
N THR A 74 12.92 11.15 -14.34
CA THR A 74 13.61 12.26 -15.00
C THR A 74 12.71 12.83 -16.08
N LEU A 75 12.67 14.15 -16.21
CA LEU A 75 11.91 14.82 -17.26
C LEU A 75 12.43 14.41 -18.66
N PRO A 76 11.54 14.27 -19.67
CA PRO A 76 11.93 13.83 -21.01
C PRO A 76 12.98 14.76 -21.66
N PRO A 77 13.85 14.21 -22.53
CA PRO A 77 14.76 15.02 -23.35
C PRO A 77 13.99 16.10 -24.13
N GLY A 78 14.48 17.36 -24.08
CA GLY A 78 13.81 18.52 -24.69
C GLY A 78 12.94 19.33 -23.72
N THR A 79 12.74 18.86 -22.48
CA THR A 79 12.13 19.69 -21.42
C THR A 79 13.11 20.78 -21.00
N ARG A 80 12.67 22.06 -20.93
CA ARG A 80 13.50 23.18 -20.43
C ARG A 80 13.70 23.05 -18.90
N CYS A 81 14.61 22.16 -18.47
CA CYS A 81 15.00 21.89 -17.09
C CYS A 81 16.52 21.78 -16.99
N GLY A 82 17.09 21.80 -15.77
CA GLY A 82 18.54 21.69 -15.58
C GLY A 82 19.31 22.98 -15.87
N PHE A 83 18.60 24.06 -16.21
CA PHE A 83 19.19 25.39 -16.37
C PHE A 83 19.12 26.12 -15.01
N PRO A 84 20.26 26.45 -14.38
CA PRO A 84 20.27 27.48 -13.36
C PRO A 84 20.00 28.79 -14.11
N TYR A 85 18.73 29.21 -14.21
CA TYR A 85 18.41 30.52 -14.77
C TYR A 85 19.08 31.59 -13.90
N LYS A 86 20.24 32.06 -14.37
CA LYS A 86 20.84 33.29 -13.85
C LYS A 86 20.13 34.43 -14.56
N VAL A 87 19.43 35.24 -13.80
CA VAL A 87 18.87 36.48 -14.31
C VAL A 87 19.90 37.59 -14.12
N SER A 88 20.00 38.48 -15.08
CA SER A 88 20.86 39.67 -14.96
C SER A 88 20.16 40.71 -14.09
N CYS A 89 20.94 41.57 -13.44
CA CYS A 89 20.40 42.73 -12.73
C CYS A 89 19.55 43.61 -13.65
N TRP A 90 18.45 44.18 -13.14
CA TRP A 90 17.60 45.11 -13.89
C TRP A 90 18.37 46.33 -14.43
N ASN A 91 19.47 46.71 -13.77
CA ASN A 91 20.36 47.79 -14.21
C ASN A 91 21.51 47.30 -15.12
N ALA A 92 21.40 46.11 -15.73
CA ALA A 92 22.40 45.63 -16.70
C ALA A 92 22.55 46.58 -17.90
N ILE A 93 21.46 47.22 -18.32
CA ILE A 93 21.48 48.27 -19.36
C ILE A 93 22.33 49.49 -18.96
N ASN A 94 22.44 49.76 -17.66
CA ASN A 94 23.24 50.85 -17.11
C ASN A 94 24.69 50.41 -16.81
N GLY A 95 25.06 49.16 -17.13
CA GLY A 95 26.42 48.63 -16.94
C GLY A 95 26.59 47.66 -15.76
N CYS A 96 25.51 47.30 -15.05
CA CYS A 96 25.62 46.31 -13.97
C CYS A 96 25.85 44.90 -14.52
N ALA A 97 27.01 44.29 -14.19
CA ALA A 97 27.37 42.95 -14.63
C ALA A 97 26.82 41.81 -13.74
N PHE A 98 26.04 42.14 -12.69
CA PHE A 98 25.57 41.15 -11.73
C PHE A 98 24.56 40.17 -12.37
N SER A 99 24.75 38.87 -12.12
CA SER A 99 23.81 37.81 -12.50
C SER A 99 23.74 36.71 -11.43
N GLY A 100 22.55 36.26 -11.10
CA GLY A 100 22.30 35.34 -9.97
C GLY A 100 20.90 34.74 -9.99
N SER A 101 20.48 34.10 -8.90
CA SER A 101 19.08 33.67 -8.77
C SER A 101 18.15 34.89 -8.68
N CYS A 102 16.84 34.71 -8.90
CA CYS A 102 15.88 35.80 -8.80
C CYS A 102 15.93 36.51 -7.43
N MET A 103 16.17 35.75 -6.35
CA MET A 103 16.30 36.31 -4.99
C MET A 103 17.61 37.07 -4.81
N ASP A 104 18.73 36.54 -5.32
CA ASP A 104 20.03 37.22 -5.24
C ASP A 104 20.02 38.54 -6.03
N VAL A 105 19.32 38.55 -7.17
CA VAL A 105 19.19 39.74 -8.03
C VAL A 105 18.26 40.78 -7.41
N LEU A 106 17.19 40.37 -6.71
CA LEU A 106 16.35 41.28 -5.92
C LEU A 106 17.15 41.92 -4.79
N GLN A 107 17.85 41.11 -4.00
CA GLN A 107 18.68 41.60 -2.90
C GLN A 107 19.79 42.55 -3.39
N HIS A 108 20.51 42.16 -4.44
CA HIS A 108 21.53 43.00 -5.07
C HIS A 108 20.94 44.32 -5.57
N PHE A 109 19.79 44.28 -6.25
CA PHE A 109 19.15 45.49 -6.77
C PHE A 109 18.78 46.46 -5.65
N GLU A 110 18.21 45.97 -4.54
CA GLU A 110 17.79 46.84 -3.42
C GLU A 110 18.97 47.37 -2.59
N GLN A 111 19.99 46.55 -2.36
CA GLN A 111 21.00 46.82 -1.33
C GLN A 111 22.38 47.19 -1.90
N ASP A 112 22.76 46.62 -3.04
CA ASP A 112 24.16 46.61 -3.49
C ASP A 112 24.38 47.27 -4.87
N CYS A 113 23.33 47.56 -5.63
CA CYS A 113 23.46 48.02 -7.01
C CYS A 113 23.80 49.52 -7.10
N GLY A 114 25.06 49.87 -7.39
CA GLY A 114 25.49 51.26 -7.66
C GLY A 114 24.97 51.87 -8.97
N PHE A 115 24.37 51.06 -9.85
CA PHE A 115 23.91 51.50 -11.18
C PHE A 115 22.45 52.01 -11.21
N HIS A 116 21.91 52.45 -10.07
CA HIS A 116 20.60 53.09 -10.01
C HIS A 116 20.65 54.48 -10.65
N SER A 117 19.74 54.74 -11.58
CA SER A 117 19.60 56.07 -12.18
C SER A 117 18.62 56.93 -11.38
N THR A 118 18.92 58.23 -11.26
CA THR A 118 18.04 59.25 -10.68
C THR A 118 17.97 60.45 -11.63
N SER A 119 16.88 61.21 -11.59
CA SER A 119 16.76 62.44 -12.37
C SER A 119 17.50 63.58 -11.69
N CYS A 120 18.28 64.35 -12.44
CA CYS A 120 18.87 65.58 -11.94
C CYS A 120 17.77 66.64 -11.72
N PRO A 121 17.63 67.22 -10.52
CA PRO A 121 16.60 68.22 -10.26
C PRO A 121 16.80 69.56 -10.99
N ASN A 122 17.95 69.77 -11.63
CA ASN A 122 18.29 71.02 -12.30
C ASN A 122 18.17 70.95 -13.84
N CYS A 123 18.29 69.77 -14.45
CA CYS A 123 18.26 69.61 -15.91
C CYS A 123 17.51 68.38 -16.39
N ASP A 124 16.88 67.63 -15.46
CA ASP A 124 16.12 66.40 -15.70
C ASP A 124 16.90 65.25 -16.36
N ALA A 125 18.21 65.40 -16.55
CA ALA A 125 19.06 64.33 -17.08
C ALA A 125 19.05 63.12 -16.13
N LEU A 126 18.91 61.91 -16.69
CA LEU A 126 19.08 60.67 -15.95
C LEU A 126 20.56 60.44 -15.69
N VAL A 127 20.96 60.45 -14.42
CA VAL A 127 22.35 60.29 -13.97
C VAL A 127 22.41 59.14 -12.98
N LEU A 128 23.49 58.35 -13.02
CA LEU A 128 23.74 57.35 -11.98
C LEU A 128 23.82 58.03 -10.61
N ARG A 129 23.20 57.41 -9.60
CA ARG A 129 23.11 57.94 -8.24
C ARG A 129 24.49 58.30 -7.67
N ASP A 130 25.52 57.52 -7.97
CA ASP A 130 26.90 57.77 -7.52
C ASP A 130 27.56 58.96 -8.23
N ASN A 131 27.14 59.26 -9.46
CA ASN A 131 27.69 60.32 -10.29
C ASN A 131 26.89 61.63 -10.21
N ILE A 132 25.79 61.67 -9.43
CA ILE A 132 24.94 62.87 -9.33
C ILE A 132 25.71 64.08 -8.77
N ILE A 133 26.63 63.85 -7.83
CA ILE A 133 27.45 64.91 -7.22
C ILE A 133 28.45 65.45 -8.25
N GLU A 134 29.06 64.58 -9.04
CA GLU A 134 30.01 64.98 -10.08
C GLU A 134 29.32 65.69 -11.24
N HIS A 135 28.13 65.23 -11.63
CA HIS A 135 27.27 65.89 -12.62
C HIS A 135 26.90 67.31 -12.19
N LEU A 136 26.49 67.49 -10.93
CA LEU A 136 26.18 68.81 -10.36
C LEU A 136 27.41 69.73 -10.31
N LYS A 137 28.63 69.18 -10.13
CA LYS A 137 29.87 69.94 -10.05
C LYS A 137 30.47 70.32 -11.41
N SER A 138 30.33 69.48 -12.43
CA SER A 138 31.12 69.59 -13.67
C SER A 138 30.32 70.02 -14.91
N THR A 139 29.03 69.70 -15.00
CA THR A 139 28.30 69.78 -16.29
C THR A 139 26.83 70.18 -16.20
N CYS A 140 26.29 70.44 -15.01
CA CYS A 140 24.91 70.89 -14.86
C CYS A 140 24.76 72.40 -15.13
N THR A 141 24.84 72.81 -16.39
CA THR A 141 24.93 74.22 -16.84
C THR A 141 23.63 75.02 -16.76
N ALA A 142 22.57 74.51 -16.12
CA ALA A 142 21.26 75.17 -16.11
C ALA A 142 21.11 76.32 -15.08
N ARG A 143 22.11 76.57 -14.21
CA ARG A 143 21.89 77.43 -13.03
C ARG A 143 22.89 78.57 -12.76
N VAL A 144 23.68 78.99 -13.74
CA VAL A 144 24.57 80.17 -13.56
C VAL A 144 24.01 81.46 -14.18
N ILE A 145 22.98 81.40 -15.04
CA ILE A 145 22.56 82.59 -15.81
C ILE A 145 21.31 83.31 -15.25
N GLN A 146 20.41 82.66 -14.49
CA GLN A 146 19.12 83.30 -14.13
C GLN A 146 19.05 84.06 -12.79
N VAL A 147 20.08 84.05 -11.94
CA VAL A 147 20.03 84.78 -10.65
C VAL A 147 20.79 86.12 -10.69
N VAL A 148 21.67 86.33 -11.67
CA VAL A 148 22.53 87.53 -11.71
C VAL A 148 21.91 88.66 -12.54
N GLU A 149 21.02 88.37 -13.51
CA GLU A 149 20.43 89.41 -14.37
C GLU A 149 19.23 90.17 -13.76
N ALA A 150 18.66 89.70 -12.64
CA ALA A 150 17.60 90.43 -11.93
C ALA A 150 18.12 91.48 -10.93
N ALA A 151 19.40 91.45 -10.58
CA ALA A 151 19.96 92.30 -9.51
C ALA A 151 20.64 93.58 -10.01
N THR A 152 20.77 93.78 -11.32
CA THR A 152 21.40 94.98 -11.89
C THR A 152 20.52 95.58 -12.97
N SER A 153 19.48 96.33 -12.56
CA SER A 153 19.12 97.61 -13.17
C SER A 153 18.04 98.34 -12.36
N THR A 154 18.38 99.56 -11.96
CA THR A 154 17.51 100.69 -11.62
C THR A 154 16.68 100.66 -10.33
N SER A 155 17.26 101.31 -9.33
CA SER A 155 16.63 101.95 -8.18
C SER A 155 15.50 102.92 -8.61
N THR A 156 14.34 102.81 -7.95
CA THR A 156 13.40 103.93 -7.74
C THR A 156 12.90 103.86 -6.30
N SER A 157 13.03 104.95 -5.54
CA SER A 157 12.86 105.00 -4.08
C SER A 157 11.40 105.00 -3.62
N GLY A 158 10.70 103.90 -3.90
CA GLY A 158 9.36 103.59 -3.40
C GLY A 158 8.99 102.11 -3.46
N SER A 159 9.84 101.24 -4.03
CA SER A 159 9.58 99.81 -4.23
C SER A 159 10.09 98.90 -3.10
N ASP A 160 11.14 99.30 -2.38
CA ASP A 160 11.80 98.44 -1.37
C ASP A 160 10.92 98.18 -0.14
N GLN A 161 10.15 99.19 0.28
CA GLN A 161 9.21 99.04 1.39
C GLN A 161 8.05 98.10 1.04
N ARG A 162 7.62 98.10 -0.23
CA ARG A 162 6.54 97.24 -0.73
C ARG A 162 7.00 95.79 -0.86
N ALA A 163 8.19 95.57 -1.43
CA ALA A 163 8.82 94.25 -1.52
C ALA A 163 9.09 93.65 -0.13
N TYR A 164 9.53 94.45 0.85
CA TYR A 164 9.71 94.01 2.23
C TYR A 164 8.39 93.59 2.90
N LEU A 165 7.32 94.36 2.68
CA LEU A 165 6.00 94.05 3.24
C LEU A 165 5.40 92.79 2.62
N GLU A 166 5.57 92.61 1.31
CA GLU A 166 5.17 91.39 0.57
C GLU A 166 5.95 90.17 1.07
N MET A 167 7.26 90.28 1.24
CA MET A 167 8.09 89.20 1.80
C MET A 167 7.67 88.84 3.23
N LYS A 168 7.36 89.84 4.06
CA LYS A 168 6.87 89.60 5.42
C LYS A 168 5.52 88.87 5.43
N GLN A 169 4.59 89.26 4.57
CA GLN A 169 3.30 88.57 4.43
C GLN A 169 3.46 87.14 3.92
N LEU A 170 4.38 86.91 2.96
CA LEU A 170 4.67 85.57 2.48
C LEU A 170 5.29 84.69 3.57
N LEU A 171 6.21 85.23 4.38
CA LEU A 171 6.80 84.51 5.51
C LEU A 171 5.77 84.17 6.60
N GLU A 172 4.84 85.08 6.90
CA GLU A 172 3.73 84.80 7.81
C GLU A 172 2.81 83.71 7.26
N LYS A 173 2.46 83.77 5.97
CA LYS A 173 1.67 82.72 5.31
C LYS A 173 2.39 81.37 5.32
N ILE A 174 3.69 81.33 5.03
CA ILE A 174 4.50 80.10 5.08
C ILE A 174 4.52 79.53 6.50
N ARG A 175 4.64 80.38 7.53
CA ARG A 175 4.61 79.94 8.93
C ARG A 175 3.25 79.33 9.28
N ASP A 176 2.17 79.96 8.86
CA ASP A 176 0.81 79.50 9.16
C ASP A 176 0.51 78.19 8.40
N ASP A 177 0.92 78.08 7.13
CA ASP A 177 0.85 76.86 6.33
C ASP A 177 1.69 75.74 6.97
N HIS A 178 2.88 76.05 7.49
CA HIS A 178 3.74 75.07 8.17
C HIS A 178 3.09 74.53 9.45
N LEU A 179 2.50 75.41 10.28
CA LEU A 179 1.81 75.01 11.49
C LEU A 179 0.57 74.15 11.18
N TYR A 180 -0.17 74.50 10.13
CA TYR A 180 -1.30 73.72 9.65
C TYR A 180 -0.87 72.33 9.19
N LEU A 181 0.18 72.25 8.36
CA LEU A 181 0.72 70.99 7.87
C LEU A 181 1.24 70.11 9.01
N GLN A 182 1.94 70.67 9.99
CA GLN A 182 2.44 69.93 11.15
C GLN A 182 1.29 69.34 11.98
N THR A 183 0.22 70.10 12.18
CA THR A 183 -0.97 69.63 12.90
C THR A 183 -1.68 68.52 12.12
N SER A 184 -1.83 68.69 10.81
CA SER A 184 -2.40 67.68 9.91
C SER A 184 -1.59 66.38 9.92
N PHE A 185 -0.26 66.50 9.85
CA PHE A 185 0.67 65.36 9.89
C PHE A 185 0.55 64.58 11.21
N ASN A 186 0.54 65.28 12.35
CA ASN A 186 0.35 64.63 13.65
C ASN A 186 -0.98 63.87 13.71
N ARG A 187 -2.05 64.43 13.15
CA ARG A 187 -3.37 63.77 13.11
C ARG A 187 -3.37 62.52 12.24
N LEU A 188 -2.72 62.57 11.07
CA LEU A 188 -2.57 61.41 10.19
C LEU A 188 -1.71 60.32 10.83
N SER A 189 -0.64 60.70 11.53
CA SER A 189 0.20 59.75 12.26
C SER A 189 -0.58 59.02 13.35
N GLU A 190 -1.42 59.72 14.12
CA GLU A 190 -2.25 59.12 15.15
C GLU A 190 -3.28 58.15 14.55
N GLN A 191 -3.92 58.54 13.45
CA GLN A 191 -4.86 57.66 12.74
C GLN A 191 -4.15 56.41 12.20
N ALA A 192 -2.95 56.54 11.65
CA ALA A 192 -2.15 55.40 11.18
C ALA A 192 -1.82 54.43 12.32
N ASN A 193 -1.45 54.94 13.50
CA ASN A 193 -1.19 54.11 14.68
C ASN A 193 -2.44 53.36 15.16
N ILE A 194 -3.60 54.03 15.22
CA ILE A 194 -4.87 53.40 15.61
C ILE A 194 -5.27 52.29 14.62
N VAL A 195 -5.13 52.55 13.31
CA VAL A 195 -5.43 51.54 12.28
C VAL A 195 -4.48 50.36 12.37
N SER A 196 -3.18 50.61 12.56
CA SER A 196 -2.18 49.56 12.74
C SER A 196 -2.47 48.68 13.95
N ALA A 197 -2.80 49.28 15.10
CA ALA A 197 -3.17 48.55 16.32
C ALA A 197 -4.42 47.68 16.13
N ARG A 198 -5.49 48.23 15.53
CA ARG A 198 -6.71 47.46 15.23
C ARG A 198 -6.47 46.31 14.27
N GLN A 199 -5.61 46.53 13.28
CA GLN A 199 -5.26 45.50 12.31
C GLN A 199 -4.42 44.39 12.97
N HIS A 200 -3.49 44.73 13.86
CA HIS A 200 -2.74 43.75 14.65
C HIS A 200 -3.66 42.90 15.54
N GLU A 201 -4.58 43.51 16.28
CA GLU A 201 -5.56 42.79 17.13
C GLU A 201 -6.48 41.86 16.31
N SER A 202 -6.92 42.33 15.13
CA SER A 202 -7.69 41.52 14.18
C SER A 202 -6.90 40.31 13.70
N TYR A 203 -5.62 40.49 13.35
CA TYR A 203 -4.73 39.40 12.97
C TYR A 203 -4.49 38.42 14.11
N GLU A 204 -4.21 38.88 15.34
CA GLU A 204 -4.02 38.00 16.50
C GLU A 204 -5.28 37.17 16.79
N THR A 205 -6.46 37.79 16.70
CA THR A 205 -7.74 37.08 16.87
C THR A 205 -7.93 36.03 15.77
N GLY A 206 -7.61 36.37 14.53
CA GLY A 206 -7.67 35.44 13.39
C GLY A 206 -6.71 34.26 13.56
N VAL A 207 -5.46 34.52 13.94
CA VAL A 207 -4.43 33.50 14.19
C VAL A 207 -4.84 32.57 15.34
N THR A 208 -5.35 33.12 16.44
CA THR A 208 -5.81 32.33 17.59
C THR A 208 -6.92 31.37 17.20
N ARG A 209 -7.93 31.84 16.45
CA ARG A 209 -9.01 30.99 15.94
C ARG A 209 -8.51 29.87 15.03
N VAL A 210 -7.53 30.16 14.17
CA VAL A 210 -6.93 29.14 13.29
C VAL A 210 -6.17 28.11 14.12
N VAL A 211 -5.42 28.52 15.14
CA VAL A 211 -4.72 27.61 16.05
C VAL A 211 -5.71 26.71 16.79
N ASP A 212 -6.80 27.27 17.31
CA ASP A 212 -7.85 26.49 17.99
C ASP A 212 -8.47 25.44 17.08
N LEU A 213 -8.81 25.80 15.84
CA LEU A 213 -9.33 24.87 14.83
C LEU A 213 -8.33 23.76 14.50
N ILE A 214 -7.04 24.09 14.38
CA ILE A 214 -5.98 23.10 14.15
C ILE A 214 -5.89 22.12 15.33
N LEU A 215 -5.99 22.63 16.55
CA LEU A 215 -5.97 21.80 17.76
C LEU A 215 -7.17 20.86 17.80
N GLU A 216 -8.37 21.37 17.51
CA GLU A 216 -9.61 20.59 17.46
C GLU A 216 -9.50 19.46 16.42
N VAL A 217 -9.14 19.79 15.17
CA VAL A 217 -8.95 18.81 14.09
C VAL A 217 -7.90 17.78 14.47
N ARG A 218 -6.77 18.20 15.05
CA ARG A 218 -5.72 17.27 15.49
C ARG A 218 -6.23 16.31 16.55
N THR A 219 -7.00 16.79 17.53
CA THR A 219 -7.56 15.94 18.58
C THR A 219 -8.61 14.97 18.03
N GLY A 220 -9.50 15.43 17.14
CA GLY A 220 -10.51 14.59 16.51
C GLY A 220 -9.90 13.50 15.62
N LEU A 221 -8.88 13.84 14.83
CA LEU A 221 -8.14 12.85 14.04
C LEU A 221 -7.42 11.82 14.91
N LYS A 222 -6.85 12.25 16.04
CA LYS A 222 -6.18 11.34 16.98
C LYS A 222 -7.17 10.34 17.59
N THR A 223 -8.31 10.82 18.08
CA THR A 223 -9.32 9.96 18.71
C THR A 223 -9.98 9.02 17.71
N ASP A 224 -10.28 9.47 16.48
CA ASP A 224 -10.79 8.61 15.42
C ASP A 224 -9.78 7.51 15.05
N LEU A 225 -8.50 7.86 14.92
CA LEU A 225 -7.45 6.89 14.62
C LEU A 225 -7.30 5.85 15.74
N GLU A 226 -7.31 6.29 17.00
CA GLU A 226 -7.24 5.38 18.17
C GLU A 226 -8.45 4.43 18.20
N ALA A 227 -9.67 4.95 17.97
CA ALA A 227 -10.88 4.13 17.91
C ALA A 227 -10.83 3.10 16.77
N ARG A 228 -10.39 3.51 15.58
CA ARG A 228 -10.25 2.61 14.42
C ARG A 228 -9.18 1.54 14.64
N ILE A 229 -8.07 1.87 15.29
CA ILE A 229 -7.03 0.90 15.66
C ILE A 229 -7.59 -0.15 16.62
N VAL A 230 -8.33 0.28 17.65
CA VAL A 230 -8.95 -0.64 18.61
C VAL A 230 -9.95 -1.57 17.92
N SER A 231 -10.84 -1.03 17.08
CA SER A 231 -11.81 -1.83 16.32
C SER A 231 -11.12 -2.86 15.40
N CYS A 232 -10.10 -2.44 14.66
CA CYS A 232 -9.34 -3.33 13.80
C CYS A 232 -8.66 -4.45 14.61
N LYS A 233 -8.08 -4.12 15.77
CA LYS A 233 -7.46 -5.11 16.67
C LYS A 233 -8.47 -6.14 17.17
N THR A 234 -9.68 -5.72 17.55
CA THR A 234 -10.71 -6.65 18.02
C THR A 234 -11.19 -7.58 16.91
N ASP A 235 -11.38 -7.05 15.70
CA ASP A 235 -11.83 -7.84 14.55
C ASP A 235 -10.78 -8.89 14.17
N VAL A 236 -9.51 -8.48 14.07
CA VAL A 236 -8.39 -9.40 13.80
C VAL A 236 -8.28 -10.46 14.88
N SER A 237 -8.42 -10.10 16.17
CA SER A 237 -8.35 -11.06 17.28
C SER A 237 -9.49 -12.09 17.23
N SER A 238 -10.69 -11.66 16.82
CA SER A 238 -11.86 -12.53 16.64
C SER A 238 -11.62 -13.54 15.51
N GLU A 239 -11.17 -13.06 14.35
CA GLU A 239 -10.87 -13.92 13.19
C GLU A 239 -9.73 -14.91 13.47
N VAL A 240 -8.66 -14.47 14.14
CA VAL A 240 -7.57 -15.35 14.56
C VAL A 240 -8.08 -16.44 15.51
N SER A 241 -8.98 -16.11 16.44
CA SER A 241 -9.56 -17.09 17.37
C SER A 241 -10.42 -18.13 16.65
N LYS A 242 -11.23 -17.70 15.67
CA LYS A 242 -12.03 -18.61 14.82
C LYS A 242 -11.14 -19.56 14.03
N LEU A 243 -10.12 -19.01 13.35
CA LEU A 243 -9.16 -19.80 12.56
C LEU A 243 -8.41 -20.80 13.44
N ASN A 244 -7.99 -20.39 14.63
CA ASN A 244 -7.30 -21.28 15.57
C ASN A 244 -8.20 -22.43 16.03
N GLY A 245 -9.49 -22.16 16.30
CA GLY A 245 -10.47 -23.20 16.61
C GLY A 245 -10.65 -24.19 15.46
N SER A 246 -10.82 -23.71 14.23
CA SER A 246 -10.93 -24.56 13.04
C SER A 246 -9.67 -25.39 12.79
N LEU A 247 -8.48 -24.80 12.97
CA LEU A 247 -7.20 -25.48 12.79
C LEU A 247 -7.01 -26.59 13.84
N SER A 248 -7.41 -26.37 15.09
CA SER A 248 -7.36 -27.39 16.13
C SER A 248 -8.21 -28.61 15.77
N ILE A 249 -9.45 -28.38 15.33
CA ILE A 249 -10.37 -29.45 14.89
C ILE A 249 -9.77 -30.22 13.71
N ALA A 250 -9.27 -29.50 12.70
CA ALA A 250 -8.67 -30.12 11.51
C ALA A 250 -7.44 -30.98 11.87
N THR A 251 -6.57 -30.46 12.74
CA THR A 251 -5.38 -31.16 13.22
C THR A 251 -5.74 -32.44 13.96
N GLU A 252 -6.78 -32.40 14.78
CA GLU A 252 -7.24 -33.56 15.55
C GLU A 252 -7.86 -34.65 14.66
N LYS A 253 -8.63 -34.25 13.64
CA LYS A 253 -9.13 -35.16 12.60
C LYS A 253 -7.99 -35.85 11.85
N VAL A 254 -7.02 -35.07 11.37
CA VAL A 254 -5.85 -35.61 10.67
C VAL A 254 -5.06 -36.56 11.57
N SER A 255 -4.82 -36.19 12.84
CA SER A 255 -4.11 -37.03 13.81
C SER A 255 -4.83 -38.37 14.02
N ARG A 256 -6.16 -38.36 14.16
CA ARG A 256 -6.97 -39.57 14.30
C ARG A 256 -6.90 -40.45 13.06
N TYR A 257 -7.05 -39.86 11.87
CA TYR A 257 -6.94 -40.58 10.60
C TYR A 257 -5.55 -41.20 10.43
N VAL A 258 -4.48 -40.45 10.72
CA VAL A 258 -3.09 -40.94 10.65
C VAL A 258 -2.90 -42.12 11.60
N ARG A 259 -3.37 -42.05 12.85
CA ARG A 259 -3.25 -43.17 13.80
C ARG A 259 -3.91 -44.45 13.28
N LEU A 260 -5.09 -44.34 12.68
CA LEU A 260 -5.84 -45.49 12.16
C LEU A 260 -5.28 -46.02 10.84
N SER A 261 -4.76 -45.15 9.98
CA SER A 261 -4.13 -45.51 8.71
C SER A 261 -2.67 -45.98 8.83
N SER A 262 -2.00 -45.65 9.94
CA SER A 262 -0.60 -46.05 10.22
C SER A 262 -0.45 -47.44 10.84
N ALA A 263 -1.54 -48.22 10.93
CA ALA A 263 -1.45 -49.62 11.31
C ALA A 263 -0.50 -50.37 10.35
N PRO A 264 0.23 -51.41 10.81
CA PRO A 264 1.23 -52.09 9.99
C PRO A 264 0.67 -52.44 8.61
N ARG A 265 1.45 -52.11 7.56
CA ARG A 265 1.05 -52.24 6.14
C ARG A 265 0.55 -53.63 5.75
N GLU A 266 0.83 -54.65 6.56
CA GLU A 266 0.27 -55.98 6.42
C GLU A 266 -0.05 -56.59 7.78
N GLN A 267 -1.34 -56.74 8.09
CA GLN A 267 -1.80 -57.54 9.22
C GLN A 267 -2.14 -58.93 8.70
N ILE A 268 -1.33 -59.92 9.09
CA ILE A 268 -1.55 -61.32 8.79
C ILE A 268 -2.44 -61.90 9.88
N TRP A 269 -3.60 -62.43 9.49
CA TRP A 269 -4.42 -63.28 10.33
C TRP A 269 -4.01 -64.73 10.13
N VAL A 270 -3.64 -65.39 11.22
CA VAL A 270 -3.36 -66.82 11.24
C VAL A 270 -4.63 -67.55 11.64
N LEU A 271 -5.23 -68.25 10.68
CA LEU A 271 -6.33 -69.17 10.91
C LEU A 271 -5.76 -70.49 11.42
N GLU A 272 -6.15 -70.88 12.63
CA GLU A 272 -5.73 -72.12 13.29
C GLU A 272 -6.81 -73.21 13.17
N ASP A 273 -6.48 -74.42 13.59
CA ASP A 273 -7.38 -75.59 13.63
C ASP A 273 -7.98 -75.99 12.28
N TRP A 274 -7.20 -75.87 11.19
CA TRP A 274 -7.63 -76.20 9.83
C TRP A 274 -8.26 -77.60 9.73
N ARG A 275 -7.61 -78.63 10.29
CA ARG A 275 -8.09 -80.02 10.29
C ARG A 275 -9.42 -80.17 11.00
N ASN A 276 -9.61 -79.50 12.13
CA ASN A 276 -10.89 -79.56 12.84
C ASN A 276 -12.02 -78.94 12.00
N MET A 277 -11.72 -77.83 11.30
CA MET A 277 -12.65 -77.20 10.37
C MET A 277 -13.00 -78.12 9.18
N THR A 278 -12.01 -78.78 8.58
CA THR A 278 -12.24 -79.71 7.47
C THR A 278 -13.05 -80.92 7.92
N ASP A 279 -12.70 -81.51 9.06
CA ASP A 279 -13.35 -82.70 9.62
C ASP A 279 -14.81 -82.42 10.00
N GLY A 280 -15.08 -81.28 10.63
CA GLY A 280 -16.42 -80.84 10.96
C GLY A 280 -17.30 -80.64 9.72
N ALA A 281 -16.75 -79.96 8.70
CA ALA A 281 -17.44 -79.71 7.45
C ALA A 281 -17.76 -81.00 6.68
N LEU A 282 -16.83 -81.96 6.64
CA LEU A 282 -17.04 -83.26 6.01
C LEU A 282 -18.10 -84.10 6.75
N ARG A 283 -18.24 -83.94 8.06
CA ARG A 283 -19.34 -84.52 8.85
C ARG A 283 -20.68 -83.80 8.68
N GLY A 284 -20.76 -82.83 7.77
CA GLY A 284 -21.98 -82.08 7.46
C GLY A 284 -22.22 -80.85 8.33
N THR A 285 -21.25 -80.44 9.16
CA THR A 285 -21.35 -79.21 9.97
C THR A 285 -20.41 -78.14 9.42
N PRO A 286 -20.92 -77.12 8.70
CA PRO A 286 -20.06 -76.05 8.19
C PRO A 286 -19.30 -75.34 9.31
N ALA A 287 -17.98 -75.20 9.17
CA ALA A 287 -17.19 -74.42 10.10
C ALA A 287 -17.14 -72.95 9.63
N VAL A 288 -17.39 -72.01 10.55
CA VAL A 288 -17.32 -70.57 10.28
C VAL A 288 -16.52 -69.91 11.39
N THR A 289 -15.56 -69.06 11.03
CA THR A 289 -14.82 -68.25 11.99
C THR A 289 -14.53 -66.87 11.42
N GLU A 290 -14.31 -65.91 12.30
CA GLU A 290 -14.17 -64.49 11.98
C GLU A 290 -12.91 -63.92 12.63
N SER A 291 -12.14 -63.15 11.85
CA SER A 291 -10.94 -62.51 12.35
C SER A 291 -11.27 -61.39 13.34
N PRO A 292 -10.33 -61.01 14.22
CA PRO A 292 -10.42 -59.75 14.94
C PRO A 292 -10.64 -58.56 13.99
N LEU A 293 -11.25 -57.49 14.51
CA LEU A 293 -11.41 -56.23 13.79
C LEU A 293 -10.06 -55.59 13.52
N ARG A 294 -9.89 -55.09 12.30
CA ARG A 294 -8.71 -54.34 11.87
C ARG A 294 -9.13 -53.11 11.07
N SER A 295 -8.26 -52.10 11.08
CA SER A 295 -8.46 -50.89 10.29
C SER A 295 -7.87 -51.05 8.89
N VAL A 296 -8.68 -50.85 7.86
CA VAL A 296 -8.25 -50.80 6.46
C VAL A 296 -8.67 -49.44 5.91
N ARG A 297 -7.71 -48.54 5.65
CA ARG A 297 -7.96 -47.12 5.29
C ARG A 297 -8.85 -46.36 6.28
N GLY A 298 -8.83 -46.75 7.56
CA GLY A 298 -9.70 -46.16 8.58
C GLY A 298 -11.01 -46.92 8.79
N TYR A 299 -11.45 -47.76 7.86
CA TYR A 299 -12.66 -48.58 7.99
C TYR A 299 -12.42 -49.77 8.92
N SER A 300 -13.37 -50.05 9.81
CA SER A 300 -13.36 -51.25 10.66
C SER A 300 -13.86 -52.46 9.87
N VAL A 301 -12.99 -53.44 9.66
CA VAL A 301 -13.32 -54.66 8.89
C VAL A 301 -12.86 -55.93 9.59
N SER A 302 -13.56 -57.02 9.33
CA SER A 302 -13.16 -58.39 9.66
C SER A 302 -13.09 -59.26 8.39
N GLN A 303 -12.42 -60.39 8.49
CA GLN A 303 -12.51 -61.47 7.51
C GLN A 303 -13.36 -62.58 8.10
N VAL A 304 -14.36 -63.04 7.36
CA VAL A 304 -15.14 -64.23 7.72
C VAL A 304 -14.68 -65.35 6.80
N VAL A 305 -14.36 -66.52 7.35
CA VAL A 305 -14.05 -67.70 6.56
C VAL A 305 -15.04 -68.80 6.85
N LYS A 306 -15.37 -69.58 5.82
CA LYS A 306 -16.28 -70.70 5.89
C LYS A 306 -15.66 -71.92 5.21
N MET A 307 -15.75 -73.06 5.89
CA MET A 307 -15.42 -74.38 5.38
C MET A 307 -16.71 -75.19 5.29
N ALA A 308 -17.09 -75.61 4.08
CA ALA A 308 -18.32 -76.36 3.86
C ALA A 308 -18.23 -77.24 2.62
N VAL A 309 -18.99 -78.34 2.60
CA VAL A 309 -19.19 -79.16 1.40
C VAL A 309 -20.25 -78.49 0.53
N ASP A 310 -19.94 -78.26 -0.75
CA ASP A 310 -20.91 -77.69 -1.71
C ASP A 310 -21.87 -78.76 -2.27
N ALA A 311 -22.79 -78.31 -3.13
CA ALA A 311 -23.76 -79.19 -3.79
C ALA A 311 -23.12 -80.26 -4.70
N SER A 312 -21.85 -80.08 -5.09
CA SER A 312 -21.09 -81.06 -5.87
C SER A 312 -20.29 -82.03 -5.00
N HIS A 313 -20.54 -82.04 -3.69
CA HIS A 313 -19.82 -82.84 -2.70
C HIS A 313 -18.33 -82.50 -2.56
N VAL A 314 -17.94 -81.28 -2.92
CA VAL A 314 -16.55 -80.81 -2.81
C VAL A 314 -16.37 -79.93 -1.58
N LEU A 315 -15.32 -80.17 -0.79
CA LEU A 315 -14.98 -79.35 0.37
C LEU A 315 -14.40 -78.01 -0.08
N ARG A 316 -15.15 -76.93 0.19
CA ARG A 316 -14.83 -75.55 -0.22
C ARG A 316 -14.42 -74.71 0.97
N PHE A 317 -13.36 -73.93 0.75
CA PHE A 317 -12.92 -72.84 1.59
C PHE A 317 -13.32 -71.52 0.92
N THR A 318 -14.15 -70.74 1.60
CA THR A 318 -14.52 -69.39 1.18
C THR A 318 -14.10 -68.34 2.21
N SER A 319 -13.61 -67.20 1.73
CA SER A 319 -13.25 -66.05 2.55
C SER A 319 -14.02 -64.81 2.11
N TYR A 320 -14.55 -64.07 3.07
CA TYR A 320 -15.37 -62.90 2.90
C TYR A 320 -14.79 -61.72 3.67
N ILE A 321 -15.06 -60.50 3.21
CA ILE A 321 -14.86 -59.29 3.99
C ILE A 321 -16.19 -58.81 4.55
N ARG A 322 -16.16 -58.28 5.77
CA ARG A 322 -17.32 -57.69 6.43
C ARG A 322 -16.94 -56.34 7.01
N PHE A 323 -17.73 -55.32 6.71
CA PHE A 323 -17.59 -53.97 7.26
C PHE A 323 -18.40 -53.84 8.56
N HIS A 324 -17.81 -53.20 9.55
CA HIS A 324 -18.37 -52.97 10.89
C HIS A 324 -18.38 -51.49 11.20
N SER A 325 -19.25 -51.08 12.12
CA SER A 325 -19.26 -49.72 12.64
C SER A 325 -17.89 -49.39 13.25
N GLY A 326 -17.30 -48.31 12.77
CA GLY A 326 -15.99 -47.83 13.16
C GLY A 326 -16.02 -46.51 13.92
N PRO A 327 -14.91 -46.16 14.62
CA PRO A 327 -14.83 -44.97 15.45
C PRO A 327 -14.78 -43.65 14.66
N ILE A 328 -14.63 -43.71 13.34
CA ILE A 328 -14.50 -42.54 12.46
C ILE A 328 -15.46 -42.59 11.26
N ASP A 329 -16.51 -43.41 11.32
CA ASP A 329 -17.42 -43.63 10.19
C ASP A 329 -18.09 -42.34 9.68
N ASP A 330 -18.32 -41.36 10.56
CA ASP A 330 -18.85 -40.04 10.20
C ASP A 330 -17.88 -39.20 9.35
N GLU A 331 -16.59 -39.52 9.39
CA GLU A 331 -15.53 -38.82 8.66
C GLU A 331 -15.12 -39.56 7.37
N LEU A 332 -15.62 -40.79 7.17
CA LEU A 332 -15.28 -41.64 6.02
C LEU A 332 -16.31 -41.51 4.89
N GLU A 333 -15.86 -41.75 3.66
CA GLU A 333 -16.75 -41.82 2.50
C GLU A 333 -17.55 -43.13 2.51
N TRP A 334 -18.85 -43.05 2.24
CA TRP A 334 -19.72 -44.20 2.11
C TRP A 334 -20.57 -44.12 0.84
N PRO A 335 -20.86 -45.25 0.16
CA PRO A 335 -20.31 -46.59 0.42
C PRO A 335 -18.80 -46.66 0.18
N PHE A 336 -18.12 -47.65 0.77
CA PHE A 336 -16.69 -47.88 0.55
C PHE A 336 -16.40 -47.99 -0.94
N ARG A 337 -15.35 -47.26 -1.38
CA ARG A 337 -14.88 -47.24 -2.77
C ARG A 337 -13.38 -47.42 -2.81
N GLY A 338 -12.93 -48.22 -3.76
CA GLY A 338 -11.52 -48.45 -4.02
C GLY A 338 -11.15 -49.92 -4.02
N VAL A 339 -9.85 -50.16 -3.97
CA VAL A 339 -9.28 -51.48 -4.20
C VAL A 339 -9.01 -52.19 -2.89
N LEU A 340 -9.45 -53.45 -2.81
CA LEU A 340 -9.08 -54.39 -1.75
C LEU A 340 -8.16 -55.46 -2.34
N ASN A 341 -7.05 -55.72 -1.67
CA ASN A 341 -6.11 -56.76 -2.05
C ASN A 341 -6.17 -57.86 -0.98
N PHE A 342 -6.89 -58.94 -1.29
CA PHE A 342 -6.92 -60.14 -0.47
C PHE A 342 -5.70 -61.01 -0.77
N ARG A 343 -5.06 -61.55 0.25
CA ARG A 343 -3.88 -62.41 0.11
C ARG A 343 -4.05 -63.71 0.88
N VAL A 344 -3.70 -64.81 0.22
CA VAL A 344 -3.42 -66.10 0.86
C VAL A 344 -1.91 -66.23 0.94
N VAL A 345 -1.35 -65.98 2.13
CA VAL A 345 0.09 -65.85 2.33
C VAL A 345 0.70 -67.24 2.43
N HIS A 346 1.65 -67.55 1.56
CA HIS A 346 2.36 -68.82 1.64
C HIS A 346 3.42 -68.75 2.76
N PRO A 347 3.40 -69.66 3.74
CA PRO A 347 4.12 -69.49 5.02
C PRO A 347 5.64 -69.52 4.90
N LYS A 348 6.21 -69.99 3.77
CA LYS A 348 7.65 -70.14 3.57
C LYS A 348 8.20 -69.46 2.31
N ASP A 349 7.32 -69.04 1.39
CA ASP A 349 7.74 -68.61 0.04
C ASP A 349 6.80 -67.51 -0.44
N ASN A 350 7.21 -66.26 -0.27
CA ASN A 350 6.37 -65.11 -0.58
C ASN A 350 6.03 -65.02 -2.09
N MET A 351 6.80 -65.65 -2.98
CA MET A 351 6.49 -65.66 -4.42
C MET A 351 5.27 -66.53 -4.75
N LYS A 352 4.92 -67.47 -3.87
CA LYS A 352 3.72 -68.31 -3.99
C LYS A 352 2.47 -67.67 -3.34
N THR A 353 2.61 -66.53 -2.66
CA THR A 353 1.47 -65.83 -2.07
C THR A 353 0.48 -65.42 -3.16
N VAL A 354 -0.75 -65.91 -3.06
CA VAL A 354 -1.82 -65.56 -3.99
C VAL A 354 -2.39 -64.21 -3.58
N THR A 355 -2.42 -63.25 -4.51
CA THR A 355 -3.06 -61.95 -4.31
C THR A 355 -4.26 -61.83 -5.24
N ARG A 356 -5.45 -61.63 -4.68
CA ARG A 356 -6.66 -61.28 -5.42
C ARG A 356 -6.96 -59.80 -5.21
N ARG A 357 -6.95 -59.05 -6.30
CA ARG A 357 -7.36 -57.64 -6.33
C ARG A 357 -8.85 -57.58 -6.64
N GLU A 358 -9.59 -56.87 -5.82
CA GLU A 358 -11.01 -56.59 -6.00
C GLU A 358 -11.23 -55.07 -6.05
N ASP A 359 -11.89 -54.58 -7.11
CA ASP A 359 -12.17 -53.15 -7.29
C ASP A 359 -13.63 -52.87 -6.92
N ILE A 360 -13.82 -52.16 -5.81
CA ILE A 360 -15.14 -51.82 -5.29
C ILE A 360 -15.58 -50.49 -5.90
N SER A 361 -16.47 -50.61 -6.88
CA SER A 361 -17.05 -49.45 -7.58
C SER A 361 -18.21 -48.82 -6.81
N ARG A 362 -18.62 -47.62 -7.23
CA ARG A 362 -19.80 -46.91 -6.69
C ARG A 362 -21.13 -47.65 -6.86
N TRP A 363 -21.19 -48.64 -7.74
CA TRP A 363 -22.38 -49.43 -8.04
C TRP A 363 -22.47 -50.72 -7.23
N SER A 364 -21.47 -50.96 -6.36
CA SER A 364 -21.46 -52.16 -5.52
C SER A 364 -22.61 -52.09 -4.50
N PRO A 365 -23.29 -53.21 -4.22
CA PRO A 365 -24.46 -53.20 -3.34
C PRO A 365 -24.15 -52.64 -1.95
N GLU A 366 -25.03 -51.76 -1.45
CA GLU A 366 -24.86 -51.11 -0.15
C GLU A 366 -24.91 -52.10 1.02
N GLU A 367 -25.55 -53.26 0.85
CA GLU A 367 -25.58 -54.31 1.87
C GLU A 367 -24.19 -54.80 2.30
N TYR A 368 -23.18 -54.68 1.43
CA TYR A 368 -21.80 -55.09 1.70
C TYR A 368 -20.91 -53.91 2.09
N PHE A 369 -21.05 -52.79 1.39
CA PHE A 369 -20.09 -51.68 1.42
C PHE A 369 -20.69 -50.35 1.90
N GLY A 370 -21.99 -50.30 2.21
CA GLY A 370 -22.65 -49.14 2.77
C GLY A 370 -22.22 -48.86 4.21
N ARG A 371 -22.62 -47.71 4.75
CA ARG A 371 -22.33 -47.34 6.14
C ARG A 371 -23.05 -48.31 7.09
N PRO A 372 -22.34 -49.02 7.98
CA PRO A 372 -22.96 -49.95 8.92
C PRO A 372 -23.92 -49.21 9.87
N GLY A 373 -25.13 -49.74 10.02
CA GLY A 373 -26.18 -49.20 10.90
C GLY A 373 -26.15 -49.85 12.29
N HIS A 374 -27.18 -50.65 12.60
CA HIS A 374 -27.34 -51.34 13.89
C HIS A 374 -26.53 -52.66 14.03
N GLY A 375 -25.65 -52.97 13.07
CA GLY A 375 -24.85 -54.18 13.04
C GLY A 375 -23.90 -54.19 11.85
N PRO A 376 -23.04 -55.21 11.74
CA PRO A 376 -22.14 -55.31 10.61
C PRO A 376 -22.91 -55.58 9.31
N ASN A 377 -22.28 -55.20 8.20
CA ASN A 377 -22.80 -55.44 6.86
C ASN A 377 -22.86 -56.94 6.52
N SER A 378 -23.58 -57.26 5.44
CA SER A 378 -23.51 -58.58 4.82
C SER A 378 -22.06 -58.87 4.39
N PRO A 379 -21.55 -60.11 4.56
CA PRO A 379 -20.19 -60.46 4.15
C PRO A 379 -20.09 -60.58 2.62
N TYR A 380 -19.09 -59.95 2.01
CA TYR A 380 -18.82 -60.01 0.57
C TYR A 380 -17.72 -61.01 0.24
N LEU A 381 -17.97 -61.92 -0.72
CA LEU A 381 -17.06 -63.01 -1.08
C LEU A 381 -15.79 -62.50 -1.79
N LEU A 382 -14.64 -62.68 -1.14
CA LEU A 382 -13.33 -62.32 -1.69
C LEU A 382 -12.51 -63.51 -2.19
N TYR A 383 -12.80 -64.73 -1.78
CA TYR A 383 -12.02 -65.88 -2.25
C TYR A 383 -12.80 -67.18 -2.13
N ASP A 384 -12.66 -68.06 -3.12
CA ASP A 384 -13.32 -69.36 -3.16
C ASP A 384 -12.40 -70.39 -3.84
N LYS A 385 -12.02 -71.44 -3.09
CA LYS A 385 -11.20 -72.57 -3.55
C LYS A 385 -11.56 -73.86 -2.83
N THR A 386 -11.11 -74.99 -3.37
CA THR A 386 -11.20 -76.27 -2.65
C THR A 386 -10.14 -76.33 -1.56
N ALA A 387 -10.47 -76.96 -0.44
CA ALA A 387 -9.53 -77.20 0.66
C ALA A 387 -8.29 -77.97 0.16
N GLU A 388 -8.51 -79.01 -0.63
CA GLU A 388 -7.46 -79.82 -1.26
C GLU A 388 -6.48 -78.98 -2.09
N SER A 389 -6.96 -77.97 -2.83
CA SER A 389 -6.07 -77.12 -3.64
C SER A 389 -5.13 -76.27 -2.79
N LEU A 390 -5.57 -75.84 -1.61
CA LEU A 390 -4.76 -75.05 -0.67
C LEU A 390 -3.72 -75.93 0.03
N GLU A 391 -4.10 -77.16 0.36
CA GLU A 391 -3.20 -78.17 0.95
C GLU A 391 -2.13 -78.60 -0.04
N ASN A 392 -2.51 -79.01 -1.25
CA ASN A 392 -1.60 -79.46 -2.30
C ASN A 392 -0.64 -78.36 -2.75
N ALA A 393 -1.07 -77.10 -2.71
CA ALA A 393 -0.23 -75.95 -3.03
C ALA A 393 0.69 -75.51 -1.85
N GLY A 394 0.60 -76.16 -0.69
CA GLY A 394 1.49 -75.94 0.45
C GLY A 394 1.16 -74.72 1.31
N PHE A 395 -0.07 -74.19 1.24
CA PHE A 395 -0.49 -73.05 2.07
C PHE A 395 -0.79 -73.45 3.52
N ILE A 396 -1.11 -74.72 3.76
CA ILE A 396 -1.43 -75.24 5.10
C ILE A 396 -0.17 -75.82 5.73
N VAL A 397 0.31 -75.21 6.82
CA VAL A 397 1.49 -75.68 7.56
C VAL A 397 1.19 -75.67 9.05
N ASN A 398 1.48 -76.78 9.73
CA ASN A 398 1.22 -76.95 11.16
C ASN A 398 -0.24 -76.65 11.56
N ASP A 399 -1.18 -77.08 10.72
CA ASP A 399 -2.62 -76.87 10.92
C ASP A 399 -3.09 -75.41 10.83
N LYS A 400 -2.32 -74.56 10.14
CA LYS A 400 -2.57 -73.12 10.03
C LYS A 400 -2.58 -72.62 8.60
N LEU A 401 -3.42 -71.62 8.33
CA LEU A 401 -3.48 -70.86 7.09
C LEU A 401 -3.27 -69.37 7.39
N CYS A 402 -2.44 -68.69 6.58
CA CYS A 402 -2.18 -67.26 6.75
C CYS A 402 -2.96 -66.43 5.72
N LEU A 403 -3.76 -65.48 6.20
CA LEU A 403 -4.61 -64.61 5.39
C LEU A 403 -4.27 -63.14 5.64
N SER A 404 -4.40 -62.29 4.63
CA SER A 404 -4.28 -60.84 4.82
C SER A 404 -5.21 -60.07 3.89
N ILE A 405 -5.62 -58.87 4.31
CA ILE A 405 -6.29 -57.88 3.45
C ILE A 405 -5.52 -56.58 3.57
N LEU A 406 -5.17 -56.04 2.41
CA LEU A 406 -4.52 -54.76 2.25
C LEU A 406 -5.38 -53.82 1.42
N SER A 407 -5.17 -52.53 1.60
CA SER A 407 -5.80 -51.49 0.80
C SER A 407 -4.88 -50.94 -0.27
#